data_AF-A0A9E3WTA3-F1
#
_entry.id   AF-A0A9E3WTA3-F1
#
_cell.length_a   1.000
_cell.length_b   1.000
_cell.length_c   1.000
_cell.angle_alpha   90.00
_cell.angle_beta   90.00
_cell.angle_gamma   90.00
#
_symmetry.space_group_name_H-M   'P 1'
#
loop_
_entity.id
_entity.type
_entity.pdbx_description
1 polymer ?
#
loop_
_entity_poly.entity_id
_entity_poly.type
_entity_poly.pdbx_seq_one_letter_code
_entity_poly.pdbx_strand_id
1 'polypeptide(L)'
;MTHCRRFLPQPLSRRRMLMQSAFGFGGVALAAMGADAALGAAAPNEPRDSNDPLAVRPPHFPAKAKSVIFLYMDGGPSQVDTFDPKPMLDKHHGKNPYDVLGKVEATQFDNIGKVLKSP
;
A
#
# COMPACT_ATOMS: atom_id res chain seq x y z
N MET A 1 15.80 -74.09 5.13
CA MET A 1 15.51 -73.01 4.17
C MET A 1 14.08 -73.28 3.71
N THR A 2 13.04 -72.48 3.95
CA THR A 2 12.87 -71.05 3.68
C THR A 2 11.60 -70.62 4.44
N HIS A 3 11.69 -69.69 5.39
CA HIS A 3 10.50 -69.13 6.04
C HIS A 3 9.90 -68.06 5.11
N CYS A 4 8.78 -68.36 4.45
CA CYS A 4 8.08 -67.42 3.58
C CYS A 4 7.67 -66.17 4.37
N ARG A 5 8.37 -65.05 4.17
CA ARG A 5 8.04 -63.70 4.68
C ARG A 5 6.82 -63.14 3.95
N ARG A 6 5.65 -63.76 4.11
CA ARG A 6 4.39 -63.22 3.59
C ARG A 6 3.74 -62.34 4.67
N PHE A 7 4.13 -61.07 4.72
CA PHE A 7 3.38 -60.08 5.51
C PHE A 7 2.06 -59.81 4.79
N LEU A 8 0.95 -60.30 5.34
CA LEU A 8 -0.36 -59.82 4.93
C LEU A 8 -0.43 -58.33 5.28
N PRO A 9 -0.70 -57.42 4.32
CA PRO A 9 -0.84 -56.02 4.63
C PRO A 9 -2.02 -55.88 5.60
N GLN A 10 -1.76 -55.32 6.79
CA GLN A 10 -2.85 -55.08 7.73
C GLN A 10 -3.84 -54.08 7.11
N PRO A 11 -5.16 -54.33 7.23
CA PRO A 11 -6.16 -53.43 6.70
C PRO A 11 -5.98 -52.04 7.31
N LEU A 12 -6.16 -51.02 6.47
CA LEU A 12 -5.93 -49.63 6.84
C LEU A 12 -6.92 -49.24 7.95
N SER A 13 -6.42 -49.12 9.19
CA SER A 13 -7.27 -48.74 10.32
C SER A 13 -7.66 -47.27 10.23
N ARG A 14 -8.85 -46.92 10.73
CA ARG A 14 -9.35 -45.52 10.77
C ARG A 14 -8.31 -44.57 11.37
N ARG A 15 -7.63 -44.98 12.45
CA ARG A 15 -6.55 -44.22 13.09
C ARG A 15 -5.36 -44.00 12.15
N ARG A 16 -4.93 -45.03 11.42
CA ARG A 16 -3.80 -44.92 10.48
C ARG A 16 -4.16 -44.05 9.28
N MET A 17 -5.40 -44.14 8.80
CA MET A 17 -5.93 -43.29 7.73
C MET A 17 -5.95 -41.82 8.14
N LEU A 18 -6.48 -41.51 9.34
CA LEU A 18 -6.52 -40.14 9.87
C LEU A 18 -5.12 -39.58 10.14
N MET A 19 -4.20 -40.40 10.66
CA MET A 19 -2.80 -40.00 10.84
C MET A 19 -2.13 -39.69 9.49
N GLN A 20 -2.35 -40.51 8.46
CA GLN A 20 -1.75 -40.30 7.14
C GLN A 20 -2.33 -39.06 6.44
N SER A 21 -3.65 -38.81 6.55
CA SER A 21 -4.31 -37.68 5.89
C SER A 21 -4.05 -36.34 6.59
N ALA A 22 -3.87 -36.32 7.91
CA ALA A 22 -3.58 -35.10 8.67
C ALA A 22 -2.28 -34.40 8.23
N PHE A 23 -1.24 -35.16 7.85
CA PHE A 23 0.02 -34.61 7.36
C PHE A 23 -0.01 -34.22 5.86
N GLY A 24 -1.02 -34.66 5.10
CA GLY A 24 -1.11 -34.40 3.65
C GLY A 24 -1.58 -32.99 3.30
N PHE A 25 -2.50 -32.43 4.10
CA PHE A 25 -3.08 -31.11 3.82
C PHE A 25 -2.06 -29.98 4.00
N GLY A 26 -1.17 -30.09 4.99
CA GLY A 26 -0.06 -29.16 5.18
C GLY A 26 0.95 -29.21 4.03
N GLY A 27 1.16 -30.38 3.42
CA GLY A 27 1.99 -30.53 2.22
C GLY A 27 1.42 -29.80 1.00
N VAL A 28 0.09 -29.78 0.83
CA VAL A 28 -0.57 -28.99 -0.22
C VAL A 28 -0.41 -27.49 0.03
N ALA A 29 -0.57 -27.03 1.28
CA ALA A 29 -0.35 -25.64 1.64
C ALA A 29 1.13 -25.22 1.45
N LEU A 30 2.08 -26.06 1.87
CA LEU A 30 3.51 -25.83 1.65
C LEU A 30 3.86 -25.84 0.16
N ALA A 31 3.26 -26.73 -0.64
CA ALA A 31 3.44 -26.76 -2.09
C ALA A 31 2.85 -25.50 -2.76
N ALA A 32 1.73 -24.98 -2.26
CA ALA A 32 1.15 -23.72 -2.74
C ALA A 32 2.03 -22.51 -2.39
N MET A 33 2.50 -22.40 -1.15
CA MET A 33 3.41 -21.32 -0.73
C MET A 33 4.79 -21.44 -1.39
N GLY A 34 5.27 -22.66 -1.58
CA GLY A 34 6.50 -22.97 -2.30
C GLY A 34 6.38 -22.71 -3.80
N ALA A 35 5.19 -22.87 -4.40
CA ALA A 35 4.95 -22.42 -5.76
C ALA A 35 5.06 -20.90 -5.86
N ASP A 36 4.46 -20.14 -4.94
CA ASP A 36 4.58 -18.67 -4.90
C ASP A 36 6.01 -18.16 -4.60
N ALA A 37 6.82 -18.93 -3.86
CA ALA A 37 8.19 -18.55 -3.52
C ALA A 37 9.25 -19.07 -4.52
N ALA A 38 9.05 -20.24 -5.11
CA ALA A 38 9.92 -20.81 -6.14
C ALA A 38 9.67 -20.21 -7.52
N LEU A 39 8.43 -19.76 -7.80
CA LEU A 39 8.19 -18.76 -8.81
C LEU A 39 8.44 -17.37 -8.18
N GLY A 40 9.62 -16.79 -8.39
CA GLY A 40 9.77 -15.32 -8.34
C GLY A 40 8.89 -14.55 -9.36
N ALA A 41 7.79 -15.14 -9.82
CA ALA A 41 6.99 -14.85 -11.00
C ALA A 41 5.53 -15.13 -10.63
N ALA A 42 4.72 -14.14 -10.30
CA ALA A 42 3.96 -13.37 -11.29
C ALA A 42 2.52 -13.46 -10.79
N ALA A 43 1.93 -12.31 -10.49
CA ALA A 43 0.48 -12.26 -10.54
C ALA A 43 0.04 -12.79 -11.93
N PRO A 44 -1.14 -13.41 -12.08
CA PRO A 44 -1.52 -14.11 -13.32
C PRO A 44 -1.50 -13.26 -14.60
N ASN A 45 -1.32 -11.95 -14.46
CA ASN A 45 -1.19 -11.02 -15.55
C ASN A 45 0.15 -10.30 -15.35
N GLU A 46 1.07 -10.46 -16.32
CA GLU A 46 2.00 -9.48 -16.89
C GLU A 46 3.41 -10.05 -17.18
N PRO A 47 4.02 -9.71 -18.34
CA PRO A 47 5.38 -10.09 -18.67
C PRO A 47 6.34 -9.32 -17.77
N ARG A 48 7.01 -10.03 -16.87
CA ARG A 48 8.15 -9.49 -16.13
C ARG A 48 9.35 -9.56 -17.06
N ASP A 49 9.83 -8.41 -17.54
CA ASP A 49 11.22 -8.32 -17.96
C ASP A 49 12.07 -8.51 -16.71
N SER A 50 12.57 -9.73 -16.50
CA SER A 50 13.36 -10.12 -15.33
C SER A 50 14.69 -9.37 -15.20
N ASN A 51 14.99 -8.46 -16.13
CA ASN A 51 16.23 -7.71 -16.21
C ASN A 51 16.13 -6.28 -15.65
N ASP A 52 14.93 -5.75 -15.35
CA ASP A 52 14.78 -4.41 -14.76
C ASP A 52 13.73 -4.39 -13.63
N PRO A 53 14.14 -4.39 -12.35
CA PRO A 53 13.23 -4.33 -11.21
C PRO A 53 12.49 -2.99 -11.08
N LEU A 54 12.89 -1.96 -11.82
CA LEU A 54 12.24 -0.64 -11.87
C LEU A 54 11.33 -0.46 -13.09
N ALA A 55 11.13 -1.52 -13.89
CA ALA A 55 10.24 -1.48 -15.03
C ALA A 55 8.81 -1.06 -14.63
N VAL A 56 8.21 -0.20 -15.44
CA VAL A 56 6.86 0.33 -15.21
C VAL A 56 5.85 -0.81 -15.23
N ARG A 57 5.10 -0.95 -14.14
CA ARG A 57 4.03 -1.94 -14.04
C ARG A 57 2.78 -1.42 -14.77
N PRO A 58 2.12 -2.27 -15.56
CA PRO A 58 0.87 -1.88 -16.18
C PRO A 58 -0.25 -1.82 -15.13
N PRO A 59 -1.20 -0.89 -15.29
CA PRO A 59 -2.26 -0.67 -14.32
C PRO A 59 -3.31 -1.79 -14.38
N HIS A 60 -3.95 -2.08 -13.24
CA HIS A 60 -5.06 -3.05 -13.17
C HIS A 60 -6.27 -2.68 -14.04
N PHE A 61 -6.41 -1.41 -14.41
CA PHE A 61 -7.51 -0.90 -15.24
C PHE A 61 -6.97 0.01 -16.34
N PRO A 62 -7.65 0.08 -17.50
CA PRO A 62 -7.26 1.02 -18.55
C PRO A 62 -7.32 2.47 -18.04
N ALA A 63 -6.28 3.23 -18.31
CA ALA A 63 -6.23 4.65 -17.97
C ALA A 63 -7.33 5.41 -18.72
N LYS A 64 -8.26 6.01 -17.98
CA LYS A 64 -9.34 6.83 -18.55
C LYS A 64 -8.87 8.23 -18.94
N ALA A 65 -7.88 8.77 -18.23
CA ALA A 65 -7.30 10.09 -18.48
C ALA A 65 -5.95 9.95 -19.18
N LYS A 66 -5.71 10.78 -20.21
CA LYS A 66 -4.45 10.81 -20.97
C LYS A 66 -3.39 11.73 -20.34
N SER A 67 -3.83 12.76 -19.61
CA SER A 67 -2.94 13.74 -18.97
C SER A 67 -3.58 14.23 -17.68
N VAL A 68 -2.76 14.46 -16.66
CA VAL A 68 -3.17 15.07 -15.39
C VAL A 68 -2.45 16.41 -15.30
N ILE A 69 -3.21 17.51 -15.33
CA ILE A 69 -2.68 18.85 -15.12
C ILE A 69 -2.98 19.21 -13.67
N PHE A 70 -1.95 19.27 -12.83
CA PHE A 70 -2.08 19.71 -11.44
C PHE A 70 -1.78 21.20 -11.35
N LEU A 71 -2.81 21.99 -11.01
CA LEU A 71 -2.68 23.42 -10.78
C LEU A 71 -2.67 23.67 -9.27
N TYR A 72 -1.53 24.14 -8.75
CA TYR A 72 -1.42 24.62 -7.37
C TYR A 72 -1.62 26.13 -7.35
N MET A 73 -2.66 26.58 -6.64
CA MET A 73 -2.97 28.00 -6.46
C MET A 73 -2.69 28.36 -5.00
N ASP A 74 -1.66 29.18 -4.78
CA ASP A 74 -1.33 29.71 -3.46
C ASP A 74 -2.34 30.80 -3.05
N GLY A 75 -2.62 30.91 -1.76
CA GLY A 75 -3.47 31.95 -1.18
C GLY A 75 -4.96 31.62 -0.99
N GLY A 76 -5.39 30.38 -1.27
CA GLY A 76 -6.75 29.92 -0.92
C GLY A 76 -6.89 29.56 0.57
N PRO A 77 -8.04 29.82 1.22
CA PRO A 77 -8.28 29.33 2.58
C PRO A 77 -8.26 27.80 2.58
N SER A 78 -7.62 27.20 3.58
CA SER A 78 -7.65 25.73 3.69
C SER A 78 -9.07 25.26 4.00
N GLN A 79 -9.43 24.06 3.53
CA GLN A 79 -10.74 23.47 3.83
C GLN A 79 -10.98 23.38 5.35
N VAL A 80 -9.91 23.10 6.11
CA VAL A 80 -9.94 23.00 7.57
C VAL A 80 -10.26 24.36 8.20
N ASP A 81 -9.82 25.45 7.58
CA ASP A 81 -9.93 26.81 8.13
C ASP A 81 -11.17 27.58 7.66
N THR A 82 -11.94 27.03 6.71
CA THR A 82 -13.03 27.76 6.05
C THR A 82 -14.26 27.96 6.95
N PHE A 83 -14.45 27.12 7.98
CA PHE A 83 -15.64 27.15 8.84
C PHE A 83 -15.33 27.23 10.34
N ASP A 84 -14.09 27.58 10.69
CA ASP A 84 -13.66 27.75 12.08
C ASP A 84 -13.27 29.21 12.31
N PRO A 85 -14.08 30.01 13.02
CA PRO A 85 -13.77 31.41 13.25
C PRO A 85 -12.54 31.55 14.14
N LYS A 86 -11.50 32.20 13.62
CA LYS A 86 -10.22 32.40 14.32
C LYS A 86 -10.09 33.83 14.85
N PRO A 87 -10.44 34.09 16.13
CA PRO A 87 -10.45 35.45 16.68
C PRO A 87 -9.07 36.13 16.67
N MET A 88 -7.98 35.34 16.70
CA MET A 88 -6.63 35.87 16.56
C MET A 88 -6.35 36.40 15.16
N LEU A 89 -6.89 35.78 14.10
CA LEU A 89 -6.76 36.30 12.73
C LEU A 89 -7.52 37.62 12.55
N ASP A 90 -8.67 37.75 13.19
CA ASP A 90 -9.44 39.01 13.17
C ASP A 90 -8.69 40.13 13.88
N LYS A 91 -8.10 39.85 15.04
CA LYS A 91 -7.31 40.82 15.82
C LYS A 91 -6.06 41.32 15.07
N HIS A 92 -5.46 40.45 14.26
CA HIS A 92 -4.20 40.73 13.57
C HIS A 92 -4.38 41.02 12.07
N HIS A 93 -5.62 41.17 11.60
CA HIS A 93 -5.93 41.45 10.21
C HIS A 93 -5.17 42.68 9.67
N GLY A 94 -4.54 42.53 8.51
CA GLY A 94 -3.80 43.58 7.81
C GLY A 94 -2.39 43.85 8.34
N LYS A 95 -1.96 43.16 9.41
CA LYS A 95 -0.59 43.27 9.94
C LYS A 95 0.39 42.42 9.12
N ASN A 96 1.67 42.76 9.23
CA ASN A 96 2.73 41.94 8.65
C ASN A 96 2.86 40.63 9.45
N PRO A 97 2.82 39.45 8.81
CA PRO A 97 2.93 38.17 9.50
C PRO A 97 4.24 37.99 10.28
N TYR A 98 5.34 38.61 9.87
CA TYR A 98 6.60 38.55 10.63
C TYR A 98 6.48 39.23 12.02
N ASP A 99 5.65 40.27 12.14
CA ASP A 99 5.42 40.96 13.41
C ASP A 99 4.49 40.16 14.35
N VAL A 100 3.68 39.26 13.80
CA VAL A 100 2.64 38.52 14.54
C VAL A 100 3.10 37.11 14.89
N LEU A 101 3.73 36.42 13.95
CA LEU A 101 4.15 35.01 14.05
C LEU A 101 5.65 34.87 14.32
N GLY A 102 6.42 35.95 14.17
CA GLY A 102 7.87 35.93 14.30
C GLY A 102 8.53 35.31 13.07
N LYS A 103 9.17 34.14 13.25
CA LYS A 103 9.80 33.43 12.13
C LYS A 103 8.75 32.70 11.31
N VAL A 104 8.56 33.15 10.07
CA VAL A 104 7.75 32.46 9.06
C VAL A 104 8.69 31.63 8.19
N GLU A 105 8.43 30.32 8.10
CA GLU A 105 9.17 29.44 7.21
C GLU A 105 8.93 29.84 5.75
N ALA A 106 9.92 29.60 4.89
CA ALA A 106 9.81 29.94 3.48
C ALA A 106 8.61 29.22 2.84
N THR A 107 7.75 29.99 2.18
CA THR A 107 6.61 29.46 1.43
C THR A 107 7.04 29.19 -0.01
N GLN A 108 6.31 28.35 -0.74
CA GLN A 108 6.73 27.89 -2.08
C GLN A 108 7.08 29.03 -3.06
N PHE A 109 6.40 30.18 -2.94
CA PHE A 109 6.64 31.35 -3.79
C PHE A 109 7.22 32.56 -3.05
N ASP A 110 7.38 32.47 -1.73
CA ASP A 110 7.86 33.55 -0.83
C ASP A 110 7.22 34.93 -1.02
N ASN A 111 6.03 34.99 -1.64
CA ASN A 111 5.26 36.21 -1.81
C ASN A 111 4.26 36.38 -0.66
N ILE A 112 4.79 36.53 0.55
CA ILE A 112 4.01 36.56 1.78
C ILE A 112 3.30 37.92 1.90
N GLY A 113 1.96 37.89 1.77
CA GLY A 113 1.10 39.05 1.93
C GLY A 113 0.87 39.46 3.40
N LYS A 114 -0.22 40.20 3.65
CA LYS A 114 -0.65 40.56 5.01
C LYS A 114 -1.49 39.45 5.64
N VAL A 115 -1.59 39.44 6.96
CA VAL A 115 -2.50 38.54 7.69
C VAL A 115 -3.94 38.80 7.25
N LEU A 116 -4.60 37.76 6.74
CA LEU A 116 -6.00 37.80 6.33
C LEU A 116 -6.91 37.43 7.51
N LYS A 117 -8.10 38.03 7.56
CA LYS A 117 -9.14 37.67 8.51
C LYS A 117 -9.69 36.29 8.18
N SER A 118 -10.34 35.65 9.15
CA SER A 118 -11.07 34.40 8.89
C SER A 118 -12.12 34.64 7.79
N PRO A 119 -12.30 33.70 6.84
CA PRO A 119 -13.39 33.74 5.86
C PRO A 119 -14.77 33.81 6.51
#